data_AF-A0A967ECZ0-F1
#
_entry.id   AF-A0A967ECZ0-F1
#
_cell.length_a   1.000
_cell.length_b   1.000
_cell.length_c   1.000
_cell.angle_alpha   90.00
_cell.angle_beta   90.00
_cell.angle_gamma   90.00
#
_symmetry.space_group_name_H-M   'P 1'
#
loop_
_entity.id
_entity.type
_entity.pdbx_description
1 polymer ?
#
loop_
_entity_poly.entity_id
_entity_poly.type
_entity_poly.pdbx_seq_one_letter_code
_entity_poly.pdbx_strand_id
1 'polypeptide(L)'
;MTTVAHYADLGVARLAFVTDLAEVFARSAPAAEIWTRHLRRNDAPIEEDPPIPQTAVRLYERVGCPLGLVIDGRWERGLETWDLSYPATLLLSTGEITETHGCLAEGIEEL
;
A
#
# COMPACT_ATOMS: atom_id res chain seq x y z
N MET A 1 -15.02 30.90 1.79
CA MET A 1 -15.56 29.70 2.47
C MET A 1 -15.34 28.50 1.56
N THR A 2 -14.09 28.08 1.36
CA THR A 2 -13.74 27.16 0.25
C THR A 2 -12.67 26.14 0.61
N THR A 3 -12.30 26.05 1.89
CA THR A 3 -11.23 25.17 2.37
C THR A 3 -11.80 23.86 2.92
N VAL A 4 -12.83 23.91 3.77
CA VAL A 4 -13.35 22.71 4.47
C VAL A 4 -13.98 21.69 3.51
N ALA A 5 -14.74 22.13 2.50
CA ALA A 5 -15.33 21.22 1.51
C ALA A 5 -14.27 20.53 0.66
N HIS A 6 -13.24 21.27 0.24
CA HIS A 6 -12.15 20.71 -0.58
C HIS A 6 -11.31 19.67 0.17
N TYR A 7 -11.06 19.88 1.46
CA TYR A 7 -10.39 18.88 2.31
C TYR A 7 -11.25 17.63 2.55
N ALA A 8 -12.56 17.80 2.71
CA ALA A 8 -13.48 16.68 2.82
C ALA A 8 -13.52 15.85 1.52
N ASP A 9 -13.56 16.51 0.36
CA ASP A 9 -13.57 15.84 -0.95
C ASP A 9 -12.27 15.06 -1.21
N LEU A 10 -11.12 15.61 -0.82
CA LEU A 10 -9.82 14.93 -0.89
C LEU A 10 -9.76 13.71 0.05
N GLY A 11 -10.31 13.83 1.26
CA GLY A 11 -10.40 12.72 2.21
C GLY A 11 -11.28 11.58 1.70
N VAL A 12 -12.43 11.90 1.10
CA VAL A 12 -13.34 10.89 0.52
C VAL A 12 -12.73 10.20 -0.69
N ALA A 13 -12.09 10.95 -1.59
CA ALA A 13 -11.39 10.37 -2.73
C ALA A 13 -10.26 9.43 -2.29
N ARG A 14 -9.51 9.83 -1.25
CA ARG A 14 -8.44 9.03 -0.65
C ARG A 14 -8.95 7.72 -0.04
N LEU A 15 -10.06 7.77 0.70
CA LEU A 15 -10.69 6.58 1.27
C LEU A 15 -11.15 5.60 0.20
N ALA A 16 -11.79 6.11 -0.86
CA ALA A 16 -12.22 5.29 -1.98
C ALA A 16 -11.04 4.55 -2.63
N PHE A 17 -9.89 5.21 -2.80
CA PHE A 17 -8.70 4.56 -3.35
C PHE A 17 -8.15 3.43 -2.48
N VAL A 18 -8.11 3.63 -1.15
CA VAL A 18 -7.64 2.57 -0.24
C VAL A 18 -8.62 1.40 -0.26
N THR A 19 -9.93 1.67 -0.30
CA THR A 19 -10.95 0.62 -0.44
C THR A 19 -10.80 -0.15 -1.76
N ASP A 20 -10.60 0.54 -2.88
CA ASP A 20 -10.41 -0.10 -4.19
C ASP A 20 -9.16 -1.00 -4.18
N LEU A 21 -8.05 -0.55 -3.59
CA LEU A 21 -6.83 -1.35 -3.45
C LEU A 21 -7.03 -2.57 -2.56
N ALA A 22 -7.77 -2.43 -1.46
CA ALA A 22 -8.12 -3.54 -0.57
C ALA A 22 -8.98 -4.58 -1.29
N GLU A 23 -9.94 -4.15 -2.12
CA GLU A 23 -10.74 -5.07 -2.94
C GLU A 23 -9.90 -5.78 -4.01
N VAL A 24 -8.96 -5.06 -4.65
CA VAL A 24 -8.02 -5.66 -5.61
C VAL A 24 -7.15 -6.70 -4.91
N PHE A 25 -6.69 -6.42 -3.69
CA PHE A 25 -5.93 -7.36 -2.87
C PHE A 25 -6.77 -8.61 -2.52
N ALA A 26 -8.01 -8.43 -2.06
CA ALA A 26 -8.90 -9.54 -1.71
C ALA A 26 -9.17 -10.49 -2.90
N ARG A 27 -9.06 -10.00 -4.14
CA ARG A 27 -9.22 -10.79 -5.37
C ARG A 27 -7.90 -11.38 -5.89
N SER A 28 -6.75 -11.01 -5.32
CA SER A 28 -5.43 -11.39 -5.82
C SER A 28 -4.74 -12.40 -4.90
N ALA A 29 -4.96 -13.70 -5.18
CA ALA A 29 -4.29 -14.78 -4.46
C ALA A 29 -2.74 -14.67 -4.46
N PRO A 30 -2.07 -14.26 -5.56
CA PRO A 30 -0.62 -14.07 -5.55
C PRO A 30 -0.18 -12.95 -4.59
N ALA A 31 -0.93 -11.85 -4.52
CA ALA A 31 -0.61 -10.75 -3.60
C ALA A 31 -0.79 -11.19 -2.13
N ALA A 32 -1.85 -11.96 -1.83
CA ALA A 32 -2.09 -12.52 -0.52
C ALA A 32 -0.97 -13.49 -0.08
N GLU A 33 -0.43 -14.31 -0.99
CA GLU A 33 0.68 -15.21 -0.67
C GLU A 33 1.96 -14.43 -0.33
N ILE A 34 2.28 -13.41 -1.12
CA ILE A 34 3.44 -12.53 -0.88
C ILE A 34 3.32 -11.85 0.49
N TRP A 35 2.15 -11.29 0.78
CA TRP A 35 1.87 -10.64 2.06
C TRP A 35 1.96 -11.61 3.25
N THR A 36 1.37 -12.80 3.13
CA THR A 36 1.46 -13.83 4.18
C THR A 36 2.92 -14.23 4.45
N ARG A 37 3.73 -14.31 3.39
CA ARG A 37 5.18 -14.59 3.51
C ARG A 37 5.92 -13.44 4.19
N HIS A 38 5.54 -12.19 3.90
CA HIS A 38 6.08 -11.02 4.58
C HIS A 38 5.77 -11.05 6.09
N LEU A 39 4.53 -11.31 6.47
CA LEU A 39 4.11 -11.43 7.88
C LEU A 39 4.89 -12.52 8.62
N ARG A 40 5.03 -13.70 8.01
CA ARG A 40 5.85 -14.82 8.52
C ARG A 40 7.29 -14.40 8.82
N ARG A 41 7.91 -13.67 7.89
CA ARG A 41 9.31 -13.25 8.00
C ARG A 41 9.52 -12.25 9.14
N ASN A 42 8.50 -11.47 9.46
CA ASN A 42 8.59 -10.38 10.44
C ASN A 42 8.00 -10.74 11.80
N ASP A 43 7.78 -12.04 12.08
CA ASP A 43 7.18 -12.57 13.31
C ASP A 43 5.82 -11.93 13.67
N ALA A 44 5.07 -11.47 12.67
CA ALA A 44 3.70 -11.03 12.89
C ALA A 44 2.81 -12.25 13.16
N PRO A 45 1.91 -12.20 14.16
CA PRO A 45 0.96 -13.28 14.39
C PRO A 45 0.12 -13.47 13.12
N ILE A 46 0.14 -14.68 12.57
CA ILE A 46 -0.71 -15.03 11.43
C ILE A 46 -2.03 -15.49 12.02
N GLU A 47 -3.02 -14.62 11.99
CA GLU A 47 -4.41 -15.00 12.20
C GLU A 47 -4.88 -15.86 11.02
N GLU A 48 -5.99 -16.60 11.19
CA GLU A 48 -6.58 -17.41 10.09
C GLU A 48 -6.89 -16.56 8.86
N ASP A 49 -7.11 -15.26 9.06
CA ASP A 49 -7.22 -14.24 8.03
C ASP A 49 -6.14 -13.14 8.25
N PRO A 50 -5.02 -13.13 7.51
CA PRO A 50 -3.98 -12.12 7.69
C PRO A 50 -4.53 -10.72 7.41
N PRO A 51 -4.16 -9.70 8.20
CA PRO A 51 -4.71 -8.35 8.03
C PRO A 51 -4.40 -7.83 6.64
N ILE A 52 -5.33 -7.11 6.00
CA ILE A 52 -5.06 -6.48 4.70
C ILE A 52 -3.91 -5.47 4.88
N PRO A 53 -2.91 -5.42 3.98
CA PRO A 53 -1.90 -4.39 4.04
C PRO A 53 -2.54 -3.00 3.98
N GLN A 54 -2.12 -2.11 4.85
CA GLN A 54 -2.77 -0.83 5.08
C GLN A 54 -2.09 0.35 4.36
N THR A 55 -0.82 0.17 3.97
CA THR A 55 -0.06 1.24 3.34
C THR A 55 -0.30 1.29 1.84
N ALA A 56 -1.01 2.31 1.38
CA ALA A 56 -1.04 2.71 -0.02
C ALA A 56 0.08 3.72 -0.31
N VAL A 57 0.73 3.58 -1.46
CA VAL A 57 1.80 4.48 -1.93
C VAL A 57 1.51 4.98 -3.33
N ARG A 58 1.93 6.21 -3.62
CA ARG A 58 1.93 6.77 -4.98
C ARG A 58 3.32 6.73 -5.58
N LEU A 59 3.45 6.19 -6.79
CA LEU A 59 4.74 6.10 -7.50
C LEU A 59 4.92 7.29 -8.45
N TYR A 60 5.50 8.39 -7.96
CA TYR A 60 5.65 9.61 -8.75
C TYR A 60 6.56 9.48 -9.98
N GLU A 61 7.49 8.54 -9.96
CA GLU A 61 8.44 8.33 -11.06
C GLU A 61 7.89 7.50 -12.21
N ARG A 62 6.68 6.92 -12.06
CA ARG A 62 6.02 6.16 -13.11
C ARG A 62 4.98 6.99 -13.82
N VAL A 63 4.88 6.79 -15.15
CA VAL A 63 3.88 7.48 -15.99
C VAL A 63 2.49 7.23 -15.43
N GLY A 64 1.75 8.32 -15.17
CA GLY A 64 0.41 8.25 -14.58
C GLY A 64 0.37 8.19 -13.05
N CYS A 65 1.52 8.24 -12.38
CA CYS A 65 1.66 8.24 -10.92
C CYS A 65 0.80 7.15 -10.24
N PRO A 66 0.96 5.87 -10.62
CA PRO A 66 0.08 4.80 -10.17
C PRO A 66 0.09 4.66 -8.65
N LEU A 67 -1.07 4.32 -8.13
CA LEU A 67 -1.28 3.96 -6.73
C LEU A 67 -1.13 2.46 -6.56
N GLY A 68 -0.44 2.05 -5.50
CA GLY A 68 -0.28 0.65 -5.16
C GLY A 68 -0.29 0.41 -3.66
N LEU A 69 -0.67 -0.80 -3.27
CA LEU A 69 -0.63 -1.28 -1.90
C LEU A 69 0.69 -2.01 -1.65
N VAL A 70 1.39 -1.69 -0.56
CA VAL A 70 2.66 -2.36 -0.22
C VAL A 70 2.36 -3.75 0.34
N ILE A 71 2.89 -4.79 -0.31
CA ILE A 71 2.64 -6.20 0.03
C ILE A 71 3.91 -6.99 0.39
N ASP A 72 5.11 -6.45 0.12
CA ASP A 72 6.37 -6.90 0.71
C ASP A 72 7.37 -5.73 0.64
N GLY A 73 8.42 -5.78 1.44
CA GLY A 73 9.44 -4.75 1.52
C GLY A 73 10.11 -4.71 2.89
N ARG A 74 10.84 -3.62 3.15
CA ARG A 74 11.46 -3.39 4.44
C ARG A 74 10.54 -2.55 5.33
N TRP A 75 10.04 -3.14 6.40
CA TRP A 75 9.34 -2.41 7.46
C TRP A 75 10.34 -1.86 8.48
N GLU A 76 10.34 -0.56 8.71
CA GLU A 76 11.18 0.09 9.71
C GLU A 76 10.42 0.23 11.03
N ARG A 77 10.58 -0.76 11.90
CA ARG A 77 9.87 -0.84 13.20
C ARG A 77 10.02 0.41 14.08
N GLY A 78 11.13 1.15 13.95
CA GLY A 78 11.38 2.37 14.74
C GLY A 78 10.59 3.59 14.26
N LEU A 79 10.11 3.58 13.02
CA LEU A 79 9.38 4.68 12.38
C LEU A 79 7.93 4.28 12.03
N GLU A 80 7.54 3.04 12.32
CA GLU A 80 6.23 2.46 12.00
C GLU A 80 5.82 2.70 10.53
N THR A 81 6.80 2.62 9.63
CA THR A 81 6.59 2.87 8.20
C THR A 81 7.46 1.97 7.33
N TRP A 82 7.20 1.98 6.03
CA TRP A 82 8.00 1.27 5.04
C TRP A 82 9.22 2.10 4.64
N ASP A 83 10.39 1.46 4.63
CA ASP A 83 11.59 2.03 4.05
C ASP A 83 11.59 1.80 2.53
N LEU A 84 10.94 2.73 1.82
CA LEU A 84 10.78 2.69 0.36
C LEU A 84 12.07 3.02 -0.41
N SER A 85 13.17 3.32 0.30
CA SER A 85 14.49 3.40 -0.33
C SER A 85 15.02 2.01 -0.72
N TYR A 86 14.49 0.95 -0.10
CA TYR A 86 14.75 -0.45 -0.45
C TYR A 86 13.72 -1.00 -1.44
N PRO A 87 14.01 -2.14 -2.07
CA PRO A 87 13.03 -2.80 -2.90
C PRO A 87 11.73 -3.10 -2.14
N ALA A 88 10.61 -2.65 -2.72
CA ALA A 88 9.27 -2.91 -2.20
C ALA A 88 8.38 -3.47 -3.30
N THR A 89 7.58 -4.47 -2.95
CA THR A 89 6.63 -5.12 -3.84
C THR A 89 5.26 -4.53 -3.61
N LEU A 90 4.63 -4.07 -4.70
CA LEU A 90 3.37 -3.36 -4.68
C LEU A 90 2.32 -4.08 -5.52
N LEU A 91 1.08 -4.06 -5.05
CA LEU A 91 -0.11 -4.38 -5.84
C LEU A 91 -0.76 -3.10 -6.33
N LEU A 92 -0.73 -2.84 -7.63
CA LEU A 92 -1.36 -1.67 -8.23
C LEU A 92 -2.89 -1.83 -8.30
N SER A 93 -3.61 -0.71 -8.40
CA SER A 93 -5.07 -0.69 -8.61
C SER A 93 -5.53 -1.43 -9.87
N THR A 94 -4.65 -1.63 -10.85
CA THR A 94 -4.89 -2.46 -12.05
C THR A 94 -4.88 -3.97 -11.76
N GLY A 95 -4.46 -4.39 -10.57
CA GLY A 95 -4.19 -5.78 -10.23
C GLY A 95 -2.77 -6.26 -10.58
N GLU A 96 -1.96 -5.40 -11.20
CA GLU A 96 -0.55 -5.70 -11.49
C GLU A 96 0.27 -5.75 -10.19
N ILE A 97 1.11 -6.78 -10.06
CA ILE A 97 2.14 -6.83 -9.01
C ILE A 97 3.45 -6.34 -9.61
N THR A 98 4.05 -5.34 -8.99
CA THR A 98 5.29 -4.73 -9.48
C THR A 98 6.29 -4.55 -8.33
N GLU A 99 7.57 -4.63 -8.65
CA GLU A 99 8.64 -4.25 -7.73
C GLU A 99 9.09 -2.81 -8.02
N THR A 100 9.35 -2.08 -6.95
CA THR A 100 9.97 -0.76 -7.01
C THR A 100 11.37 -0.87 -6.43
N HIS A 101 12.35 -0.23 -7.07
CA HIS A 101 13.72 -0.17 -6.57
C HIS A 101 14.05 1.29 -6.30
N GLY A 102 13.98 1.72 -5.04
CA GLY A 102 14.37 3.07 -4.64
C GLY A 102 13.53 4.19 -5.25
N CYS A 103 12.26 3.90 -5.59
CA CYS A 103 11.38 4.91 -6.16
C CYS A 103 10.95 5.90 -5.09
N LEU A 104 10.88 7.19 -5.45
CA LEU A 104 10.30 8.22 -4.60
C LEU A 104 8.79 7.99 -4.52
N ALA A 105 8.41 7.26 -3.48
CA ALA A 105 7.04 6.89 -3.19
C ALA A 105 6.58 7.64 -1.94
N GLU A 106 5.46 8.34 -2.06
CA GLU A 106 4.84 8.99 -0.92
C GLU A 106 3.81 8.04 -0.33
N GLY A 107 3.98 7.74 0.95
CA GLY A 107 2.96 7.07 1.75
C GLY A 107 1.71 7.94 1.74
N ILE A 108 0.62 7.37 1.27
CA ILE A 108 -0.70 7.95 1.47
C ILE A 108 -1.07 7.55 2.92
N GLU A 109 -0.42 8.14 3.93
CA GLU A 109 -0.53 7.77 5.36
C GLU A 109 -1.97 7.87 5.89
N GLU A 110 -2.45 6.80 6.52
CA GLU A 110 -3.79 6.47 7.05
C GLU A 110 -4.51 7.52 7.92
N LEU A 111 -5.74 7.17 8.31
CA LEU A 111 -6.72 7.88 9.14
C LEU A 111 -6.18 8.41 10.49
#